data_AF-A0A7V9RRB5-F1
#
_entry.id   AF-A0A7V9RRB5-F1
#
_cell.length_a   1.000
_cell.length_b   1.000
_cell.length_c   1.000
_cell.angle_alpha   90.00
_cell.angle_beta   90.00
_cell.angle_gamma   90.00
#
_symmetry.space_group_name_H-M   'P 1'
#
loop_
_entity.id
_entity.type
_entity.pdbx_description
1 polymer ?
#
loop_
_entity_poly.entity_id
_entity_poly.type
_entity_poly.pdbx_seq_one_letter_code
_entity_poly.pdbx_strand_id
1 'polypeptide(L)'
;MVIPIHDANPVRRTPVVTYLLILLNVGVFLTEPVSGLADRGTSRAAAYCHQLAYFQEYAAVPKEMVSNRQLDDAVPTGEVGTDAAGRTGCVVDQPTYKKTPALSVLFAMFLHGGWLHLLGNLLFLFVFGNNVEDRLGRVRYLLFYLACGYAAAYAFALFYAGSEETLVGASGAIAGVLGAYLVMFPRARVLSLVPIFFFIPMRLPAWLVLGSWFLLQ
;
A
#
# COMPACT_ATOMS: atom_id res chain seq x y z
N MET A 1 -6.29 15.88 -6.34
CA MET A 1 -6.96 14.82 -5.57
C MET A 1 -8.26 15.35 -5.01
N VAL A 2 -9.36 14.64 -5.17
CA VAL A 2 -10.59 14.92 -4.40
C VAL A 2 -10.51 14.11 -3.10
N ILE A 3 -10.86 14.69 -1.95
CA ILE A 3 -10.83 14.01 -0.64
C ILE A 3 -12.24 13.52 -0.29
N PRO A 4 -12.54 12.22 -0.40
CA PRO A 4 -13.86 11.70 -0.03
C PRO A 4 -14.06 11.79 1.49
N ILE A 5 -15.25 12.19 1.92
CA ILE A 5 -15.64 12.23 3.34
C ILE A 5 -16.58 11.08 3.65
N HIS A 6 -17.65 10.97 2.87
CA HIS A 6 -18.74 10.04 3.12
C HIS A 6 -19.51 9.78 1.83
N ASP A 7 -20.00 8.57 1.66
CA ASP A 7 -20.93 8.24 0.58
C ASP A 7 -22.37 8.19 1.08
N ALA A 8 -23.34 8.26 0.17
CA ALA A 8 -24.76 8.33 0.55
C ALA A 8 -25.41 6.96 0.82
N ASN A 9 -24.67 5.85 0.81
CA ASN A 9 -25.22 4.51 0.83
C ASN A 9 -25.24 3.96 2.27
N PRO A 10 -26.40 3.59 2.82
CA PRO A 10 -26.47 3.07 4.18
C PRO A 10 -25.87 1.66 4.27
N VAL A 11 -25.03 1.44 5.28
CA VAL A 11 -24.51 0.11 5.65
C VAL A 11 -25.46 -0.60 6.61
N ARG A 12 -25.75 -1.88 6.35
CA ARG A 12 -26.63 -2.69 7.21
C ARG A 12 -25.87 -3.50 8.27
N ARG A 13 -24.58 -3.76 8.05
CA ARG A 13 -23.71 -4.54 8.94
C ARG A 13 -22.48 -3.74 9.33
N THR A 14 -21.97 -3.99 10.53
CA THR A 14 -20.66 -3.47 10.94
C THR A 14 -19.56 -4.04 10.03
N PRO A 15 -18.74 -3.20 9.38
CA PRO A 15 -17.72 -3.60 8.42
C PRO A 15 -16.44 -4.06 9.16
N VAL A 16 -16.53 -5.22 9.82
CA VAL A 16 -15.47 -5.75 10.68
C VAL A 16 -14.20 -6.01 9.90
N VAL A 17 -14.28 -6.57 8.69
CA VAL A 17 -13.09 -6.89 7.90
C VAL A 17 -12.39 -5.61 7.46
N THR A 18 -13.13 -4.61 7.02
CA THR A 18 -12.59 -3.30 6.65
C THR A 18 -11.83 -2.67 7.82
N TYR A 19 -12.41 -2.68 9.02
CA TYR A 19 -11.72 -2.17 10.22
C TYR A 19 -10.49 -2.99 10.58
N LEU A 20 -10.55 -4.32 10.48
CA LEU A 20 -9.38 -5.18 10.72
C LEU A 20 -8.26 -4.89 9.73
N LEU A 21 -8.57 -4.74 8.43
CA LEU A 21 -7.59 -4.37 7.43
C LEU A 21 -6.95 -3.01 7.75
N ILE A 22 -7.75 -2.01 8.12
CA ILE A 22 -7.24 -0.69 8.54
C ILE A 22 -6.30 -0.84 9.75
N LEU A 23 -6.74 -1.56 10.79
CA LEU A 23 -5.94 -1.78 12.00
C LEU A 23 -4.62 -2.52 11.70
N LEU A 24 -4.65 -3.51 10.82
CA LEU A 24 -3.45 -4.24 10.39
C LEU A 24 -2.48 -3.32 9.65
N ASN A 25 -2.95 -2.54 8.68
CA ASN A 25 -2.11 -1.58 7.96
C ASN A 25 -1.48 -0.55 8.90
N VAL A 26 -2.25 -0.01 9.86
CA VAL A 26 -1.71 0.90 10.88
C VAL A 26 -0.70 0.18 11.78
N GLY A 27 -1.03 -1.01 12.28
CA GLY A 27 -0.17 -1.78 13.17
C GLY A 27 1.17 -2.13 12.54
N VAL A 28 1.16 -2.60 11.28
CA VAL A 28 2.37 -2.87 10.49
C VAL A 28 3.15 -1.57 10.26
N PHE A 29 2.48 -0.51 9.81
CA PHE A 29 3.17 0.75 9.52
C PHE A 29 3.91 1.32 10.74
N LEU A 30 3.38 1.18 11.95
CA LEU A 30 4.05 1.65 13.17
C LEU A 30 5.34 0.90 13.49
N THR A 31 5.57 -0.29 12.92
CA THR A 31 6.84 -1.03 13.04
C THR A 31 7.81 -0.72 11.90
N GLU A 32 7.35 -0.12 10.81
CA GLU A 32 8.20 0.24 9.68
C GLU A 32 9.15 1.39 10.04
N PRO A 33 10.43 1.34 9.61
CA PRO A 33 11.40 2.44 9.82
C PRO A 33 10.86 3.80 9.34
N VAL A 34 10.15 3.79 8.21
CA VAL A 34 9.55 4.99 7.58
C VAL A 34 8.48 5.68 8.42
N SER A 35 7.94 5.02 9.45
CA SER A 35 7.06 5.68 10.44
C SER A 35 7.80 6.75 11.25
N GLY A 36 9.13 6.63 11.35
CA GLY A 36 9.99 7.46 12.19
C GLY A 36 9.88 7.12 13.68
N LEU A 37 9.20 6.04 14.07
CA LEU A 37 9.09 5.61 15.47
C LEU A 37 10.31 4.78 15.91
N ALA A 38 10.78 3.89 15.04
CA ALA A 38 11.95 3.04 15.29
C ALA A 38 13.27 3.82 15.22
N ASP A 39 13.35 4.83 14.34
CA ASP A 39 14.61 5.52 13.99
C ASP A 39 14.80 6.87 14.72
N ARG A 40 14.08 7.09 15.82
CA ARG A 40 14.15 8.35 16.57
C ARG A 40 15.58 8.62 17.05
N GLY A 41 16.13 9.76 16.63
CA GLY A 41 17.48 10.20 17.02
C GLY A 41 18.60 9.66 16.13
N THR A 42 18.29 8.89 15.09
CA THR A 42 19.26 8.47 14.08
C THR A 42 19.50 9.55 13.02
N SER A 43 20.59 9.45 12.26
CA SER A 43 20.84 10.35 11.13
C SER A 43 19.87 10.04 9.98
N ARG A 44 19.62 11.02 9.10
CA ARG A 44 18.78 10.81 7.90
C ARG A 44 19.30 9.68 7.00
N ALA A 45 20.62 9.53 6.91
CA ALA A 45 21.24 8.45 6.16
C ALA A 45 20.95 7.08 6.79
N ALA A 46 21.04 6.98 8.12
CA ALA A 46 20.74 5.74 8.83
C ALA A 46 19.27 5.33 8.70
N ALA A 47 18.34 6.27 8.90
CA ALA A 47 16.91 5.99 8.71
C ALA A 47 16.60 5.53 7.27
N TYR A 48 17.23 6.15 6.27
CA TYR A 48 17.07 5.74 4.88
C TYR A 48 17.60 4.32 4.61
N CYS A 49 18.81 3.99 5.09
CA CYS A 49 19.38 2.67 4.90
C CYS A 49 18.58 1.58 5.62
N HIS A 50 18.11 1.86 6.84
CA HIS A 50 17.26 0.95 7.60
C HIS A 50 15.92 0.70 6.87
N GLN A 51 15.32 1.75 6.30
CA GLN A 51 14.13 1.62 5.46
C GLN A 51 14.36 0.75 4.22
N LEU A 52 15.47 0.95 3.50
CA LEU A 52 15.79 0.14 2.32
C LEU A 52 15.98 -1.33 2.66
N ALA A 53 16.73 -1.62 3.73
CA ALA A 53 16.94 -2.98 4.20
C ALA A 53 15.62 -3.67 4.58
N TYR A 54 14.76 -2.94 5.31
CA TYR A 54 13.45 -3.42 5.72
C TYR A 54 12.55 -3.73 4.53
N PHE A 55 12.47 -2.85 3.52
CA PHE A 55 11.69 -3.15 2.32
C PHE A 55 12.30 -4.28 1.50
N GLN A 56 13.63 -4.39 1.41
CA GLN A 56 14.24 -5.51 0.70
C GLN A 56 13.89 -6.87 1.34
N GLU A 57 13.77 -6.91 2.67
CA GLU A 57 13.40 -8.12 3.43
C GLU A 57 11.90 -8.46 3.33
N TYR A 58 11.00 -7.49 3.45
CA TYR A 58 9.57 -7.76 3.60
C TYR A 58 8.71 -7.44 2.36
N ALA A 59 9.16 -6.54 1.49
CA ALA A 59 8.39 -6.12 0.33
C ALA A 59 8.53 -7.11 -0.84
N ALA A 60 7.60 -6.98 -1.79
CA ALA A 60 7.62 -7.77 -3.01
C ALA A 60 8.59 -7.16 -4.00
N VAL A 61 9.36 -7.99 -4.71
CA VAL A 61 10.27 -7.52 -5.77
C VAL A 61 9.83 -8.15 -7.09
N PRO A 62 9.51 -7.37 -8.13
CA PRO A 62 9.02 -7.88 -9.41
C PRO A 62 9.88 -9.00 -10.01
N LYS A 63 11.21 -8.82 -10.02
CA LYS A 63 12.14 -9.83 -10.52
C LYS A 63 12.06 -11.15 -9.73
N GLU A 64 11.89 -11.09 -8.42
CA GLU A 64 11.74 -12.29 -7.59
C GLU A 64 10.38 -12.97 -7.80
N MET A 65 9.32 -12.18 -8.01
CA MET A 65 7.97 -12.69 -8.26
C MET A 65 7.88 -13.43 -9.58
N VAL A 66 8.48 -12.89 -10.65
CA VAL A 66 8.44 -13.49 -11.99
C VAL A 66 9.36 -14.70 -12.08
N SER A 67 10.54 -14.64 -11.46
CA SER A 67 11.48 -15.78 -11.42
C SER A 67 11.14 -16.82 -10.35
N ASN A 68 10.21 -16.50 -9.45
CA ASN A 68 9.87 -17.27 -8.25
C ASN A 68 11.10 -17.66 -7.41
N ARG A 69 12.08 -16.75 -7.30
CA ARG A 69 13.32 -16.94 -6.55
C ARG A 69 13.76 -15.62 -5.91
N GLN A 70 14.21 -15.66 -4.66
CA GLN A 70 14.87 -14.52 -4.01
C GLN A 70 16.16 -14.14 -4.74
N LEU A 71 16.48 -12.85 -4.79
CA LEU A 71 17.78 -12.37 -5.28
C LEU A 71 18.88 -12.72 -4.27
N ASP A 72 19.95 -13.36 -4.75
CA ASP A 72 21.16 -13.66 -3.97
C ASP A 72 22.23 -12.54 -4.12
N ASP A 73 21.81 -11.40 -4.66
CA ASP A 73 22.66 -10.23 -4.87
C ASP A 73 22.89 -9.46 -3.55
N ALA A 74 23.84 -8.51 -3.56
CA ALA A 74 24.13 -7.70 -2.40
C ALA A 74 22.93 -6.79 -2.07
N VAL A 75 22.37 -6.93 -0.87
CA VAL A 75 21.22 -6.17 -0.37
C VAL A 75 21.64 -5.19 0.72
N PRO A 76 20.94 -4.05 0.90
CA PRO A 76 21.19 -3.13 2.00
C PRO A 76 21.09 -3.82 3.37
N THR A 77 22.08 -3.61 4.23
CA THR A 77 22.11 -4.19 5.60
C THR A 77 21.39 -3.32 6.63
N GLY A 78 21.10 -2.07 6.28
CA GLY A 78 20.57 -1.06 7.19
C GLY A 78 21.64 -0.14 7.78
N GLU A 79 22.91 -0.53 7.67
CA GLU A 79 24.03 0.25 8.20
C GLU A 79 24.51 1.33 7.22
N VAL A 80 25.09 2.38 7.79
CA VAL A 80 25.69 3.49 7.04
C VAL A 80 27.21 3.29 6.99
N GLY A 81 27.76 3.28 5.78
CA GLY A 81 29.19 3.22 5.52
C GLY A 81 29.69 4.47 4.80
N THR A 82 31.01 4.63 4.78
CA THR A 82 31.68 5.66 4.00
C THR A 82 32.67 4.99 3.06
N ASP A 83 32.62 5.32 1.78
CA ASP A 83 33.56 4.77 0.80
C ASP A 83 34.95 5.45 0.87
N ALA A 84 35.90 4.92 0.09
CA ALA A 84 37.27 5.46 0.04
C ALA A 84 37.35 6.92 -0.45
N ALA A 85 36.29 7.43 -1.09
CA ALA A 85 36.17 8.81 -1.55
C ALA A 85 35.47 9.72 -0.51
N GLY A 86 35.13 9.20 0.67
CA GLY A 86 34.46 9.96 1.73
C GLY A 86 32.94 10.11 1.54
N ARG A 87 32.33 9.37 0.60
CA ARG A 87 30.88 9.43 0.34
C ARG A 87 30.15 8.47 1.27
N THR A 88 29.15 8.99 1.96
CA THR A 88 28.27 8.20 2.84
C THR A 88 27.20 7.48 2.03
N GLY A 89 26.99 6.19 2.30
CA GLY A 89 25.98 5.35 1.64
C GLY A 89 25.58 4.15 2.50
N CYS A 90 24.66 3.34 1.98
CA CYS A 90 24.24 2.12 2.68
C CYS A 90 25.24 1.00 2.45
N VAL A 91 25.58 0.28 3.51
CA VAL A 91 26.37 -0.95 3.41
C VAL A 91 25.49 -2.02 2.78
N VAL A 92 26.07 -2.78 1.84
CA VAL A 92 25.40 -3.90 1.18
C VAL A 92 26.16 -5.19 1.46
N ASP A 93 25.44 -6.28 1.69
CA ASP A 93 25.99 -7.61 1.92
C ASP A 93 25.01 -8.70 1.44
N GLN A 94 25.41 -9.95 1.52
CA GLN A 94 24.54 -11.10 1.26
C GLN A 94 23.34 -11.11 2.21
N PRO A 95 22.13 -11.45 1.72
CA PRO A 95 20.93 -11.45 2.53
C PRO A 95 21.03 -12.51 3.65
N THR A 96 20.77 -12.08 4.89
CA THR A 96 20.75 -12.94 6.08
C THR A 96 19.40 -13.64 6.30
N TYR A 97 18.41 -13.32 5.47
CA TYR A 97 17.05 -13.85 5.51
C TYR A 97 16.71 -14.70 4.29
N LYS A 98 15.64 -15.50 4.42
CA LYS A 98 15.01 -16.21 3.32
C LYS A 98 13.61 -15.65 3.05
N LYS A 99 13.36 -15.29 1.81
CA LYS A 99 12.14 -14.64 1.32
C LYS A 99 11.46 -15.53 0.30
N THR A 100 10.16 -15.76 0.50
CA THR A 100 9.31 -16.47 -0.45
C THR A 100 8.55 -15.44 -1.28
N PRO A 101 8.73 -15.36 -2.61
CA PRO A 101 8.12 -14.28 -3.41
C PRO A 101 6.60 -14.20 -3.30
N ALA A 102 5.91 -15.33 -3.20
CA ALA A 102 4.46 -15.34 -3.00
C ALA A 102 4.05 -14.75 -1.63
N LEU A 103 4.82 -15.03 -0.58
CA LEU A 103 4.53 -14.51 0.76
C LEU A 103 4.90 -13.02 0.89
N SER A 104 5.95 -12.56 0.21
CA SER A 104 6.32 -11.15 0.21
C SER A 104 5.26 -10.27 -0.45
N VAL A 105 4.46 -10.79 -1.40
CA VAL A 105 3.27 -10.09 -1.91
C VAL A 105 2.26 -9.84 -0.79
N LEU A 106 1.99 -10.84 0.06
CA LEU A 106 1.07 -10.67 1.19
C LEU A 106 1.58 -9.59 2.16
N PHE A 107 2.88 -9.59 2.47
CA PHE A 107 3.47 -8.59 3.36
C PHE A 107 3.45 -7.19 2.72
N ALA A 108 3.85 -7.08 1.45
CA ALA A 108 3.83 -5.85 0.68
C ALA A 108 2.47 -5.16 0.67
N MET A 109 1.37 -5.92 0.67
CA MET A 109 0.00 -5.39 0.75
C MET A 109 -0.30 -4.60 2.03
N PHE A 110 0.55 -4.70 3.06
CA PHE A 110 0.41 -3.95 4.32
C PHE A 110 1.54 -2.95 4.59
N LEU A 111 2.61 -2.98 3.78
CA LEU A 111 3.73 -2.04 3.88
C LEU A 111 3.40 -0.71 3.20
N HIS A 112 3.92 0.41 3.72
CA HIS A 112 3.68 1.73 3.13
C HIS A 112 4.93 2.60 3.14
N GLY A 113 5.29 3.15 1.98
CA GLY A 113 6.39 4.12 1.81
C GLY A 113 6.27 5.47 2.55
N GLY A 114 5.32 5.64 3.47
CA GLY A 114 5.21 6.82 4.32
C GLY A 114 3.78 7.17 4.75
N TRP A 115 3.66 8.17 5.63
CA TRP A 115 2.39 8.58 6.23
C TRP A 115 1.32 8.96 5.22
N LEU A 116 1.66 9.74 4.18
CA LEU A 116 0.69 10.14 3.16
C LEU A 116 0.20 8.95 2.34
N HIS A 117 1.09 7.99 2.04
CA HIS A 117 0.75 6.77 1.32
C HIS A 117 -0.22 5.91 2.15
N LEU A 118 0.05 5.72 3.45
CA LEU A 118 -0.86 5.04 4.38
C LEU A 118 -2.21 5.74 4.46
N LEU A 119 -2.23 7.03 4.83
CA LEU A 119 -3.48 7.76 5.05
C LEU A 119 -4.34 7.83 3.79
N GLY A 120 -3.72 7.96 2.61
CA GLY A 120 -4.42 7.91 1.33
C GLY A 120 -5.13 6.58 1.09
N ASN A 121 -4.45 5.45 1.35
CA ASN A 121 -5.05 4.12 1.23
C ASN A 121 -6.18 3.91 2.25
N LEU A 122 -5.91 4.21 3.53
CA LEU A 122 -6.89 4.01 4.60
C LEU A 122 -8.14 4.86 4.43
N LEU A 123 -8.00 6.10 3.93
CA LEU A 123 -9.14 6.97 3.64
C LEU A 123 -10.10 6.31 2.64
N PHE A 124 -9.58 5.80 1.53
CA PHE A 124 -10.41 5.18 0.50
C PHE A 124 -10.98 3.84 0.96
N LEU A 125 -10.18 3.02 1.65
CA LEU A 125 -10.66 1.78 2.23
C LEU A 125 -11.77 2.03 3.26
N PHE A 126 -11.65 3.06 4.09
CA PHE A 126 -12.65 3.43 5.09
C PHE A 126 -13.96 3.92 4.45
N VAL A 127 -13.90 4.80 3.44
CA VAL A 127 -15.10 5.37 2.82
C VAL A 127 -15.86 4.36 1.97
N PHE A 128 -15.16 3.45 1.28
CA PHE A 128 -15.77 2.59 0.25
C PHE A 128 -15.80 1.10 0.62
N GLY A 129 -14.88 0.63 1.46
CA GLY A 129 -14.74 -0.79 1.79
C GLY A 129 -15.92 -1.35 2.56
N ASN A 130 -16.51 -0.54 3.44
CA ASN A 130 -17.70 -0.88 4.22
C ASN A 130 -18.89 -1.33 3.35
N ASN A 131 -19.14 -0.63 2.23
CA ASN A 131 -20.27 -0.89 1.35
C ASN A 131 -20.07 -2.14 0.51
N VAL A 132 -18.84 -2.38 0.09
CA VAL A 132 -18.45 -3.60 -0.63
C VAL A 132 -18.50 -4.80 0.31
N GLU A 133 -18.05 -4.65 1.56
CA GLU A 133 -18.15 -5.68 2.60
C GLU A 133 -19.60 -6.02 2.94
N ASP A 134 -20.49 -5.03 3.09
CA ASP A 134 -21.92 -5.27 3.34
C ASP A 134 -22.56 -6.07 2.22
N ARG A 135 -22.15 -5.80 0.97
CA ARG A 135 -22.72 -6.44 -0.22
C ARG A 135 -22.19 -7.85 -0.49
N LEU A 136 -20.91 -8.10 -0.23
CA LEU A 136 -20.27 -9.40 -0.43
C LEU A 136 -20.36 -10.32 0.79
N GLY A 137 -20.45 -9.73 1.98
CA GLY A 137 -20.22 -10.40 3.25
C GLY A 137 -18.73 -10.55 3.57
N ARG A 138 -18.42 -10.73 4.86
CA ARG A 138 -17.06 -10.69 5.44
C ARG A 138 -16.05 -11.59 4.73
N VAL A 139 -16.36 -12.89 4.59
CA VAL A 139 -15.41 -13.87 4.03
C VAL A 139 -15.13 -13.60 2.55
N ARG A 140 -16.18 -13.37 1.76
CA ARG A 140 -16.05 -13.10 0.32
C ARG A 140 -15.34 -11.78 0.07
N TYR A 141 -15.57 -10.77 0.91
CA TYR A 141 -14.86 -9.50 0.84
C TYR A 141 -13.37 -9.66 1.14
N LEU A 142 -13.00 -10.41 2.19
CA LEU A 142 -11.59 -10.66 2.50
C LEU A 142 -10.88 -11.41 1.36
N LEU A 143 -11.49 -12.49 0.85
CA LEU A 143 -10.94 -13.23 -0.27
C LEU A 143 -10.82 -12.38 -1.53
N PHE A 144 -11.81 -11.51 -1.78
CA PHE A 144 -11.77 -10.56 -2.90
C PHE A 144 -10.64 -9.54 -2.74
N TYR A 145 -10.47 -8.96 -1.55
CA TYR A 145 -9.38 -8.03 -1.25
C TYR A 145 -8.00 -8.67 -1.49
N LEU A 146 -7.79 -9.88 -0.97
CA LEU A 146 -6.55 -10.63 -1.17
C LEU A 146 -6.32 -10.97 -2.64
N ALA A 147 -7.34 -11.49 -3.33
CA ALA A 147 -7.24 -11.82 -4.75
C ALA A 147 -6.89 -10.59 -5.60
N CYS A 148 -7.51 -9.44 -5.34
CA CYS A 148 -7.20 -8.20 -6.01
C CYS A 148 -5.77 -7.73 -5.74
N GLY A 149 -5.30 -7.79 -4.49
CA GLY A 149 -3.92 -7.43 -4.16
C GLY A 149 -2.89 -8.28 -4.88
N TYR A 150 -3.05 -9.60 -4.86
CA TYR A 150 -2.20 -10.53 -5.60
C TYR A 150 -2.27 -10.30 -7.12
N ALA A 151 -3.47 -10.15 -7.68
CA ALA A 151 -3.64 -9.90 -9.10
C ALA A 151 -2.96 -8.60 -9.55
N ALA A 152 -3.11 -7.51 -8.78
CA ALA A 152 -2.44 -6.24 -9.08
C ALA A 152 -0.92 -6.36 -8.99
N ALA A 153 -0.41 -6.99 -7.92
CA ALA A 153 1.03 -7.15 -7.72
C ALA A 153 1.67 -7.99 -8.84
N TYR A 154 1.06 -9.12 -9.21
CA TYR A 154 1.58 -9.95 -10.30
C TYR A 154 1.39 -9.30 -11.67
N ALA A 155 0.28 -8.58 -11.90
CA ALA A 155 0.13 -7.79 -13.12
C ALA A 155 1.26 -6.77 -13.25
N PHE A 156 1.54 -6.00 -12.19
CA PHE A 156 2.65 -5.06 -12.16
C PHE A 156 4.00 -5.77 -12.40
N ALA A 157 4.25 -6.88 -11.72
CA ALA A 157 5.51 -7.60 -11.84
C ALA A 157 5.76 -8.13 -13.26
N LEU A 158 4.72 -8.52 -14.00
CA LEU A 158 4.85 -8.95 -15.40
C LEU A 158 5.26 -7.82 -16.33
N PHE A 159 4.82 -6.59 -16.09
CA PHE A 159 5.25 -5.42 -16.87
C PHE A 159 6.66 -4.94 -16.49
N TYR A 160 7.08 -5.17 -15.24
CA TYR A 160 8.38 -4.74 -14.70
C TYR A 160 9.25 -5.93 -14.28
N ALA A 161 9.25 -7.01 -15.07
CA ALA A 161 9.83 -8.30 -14.69
C ALA A 161 11.35 -8.27 -14.38
N GLY A 162 12.08 -7.27 -14.89
CA GLY A 162 13.50 -7.08 -14.60
C GLY A 162 13.79 -6.18 -13.39
N SER A 163 12.78 -5.57 -12.77
CA SER A 163 12.96 -4.58 -11.71
C SER A 163 13.32 -5.23 -10.37
N GLU A 164 14.37 -4.72 -9.74
CA GLU A 164 14.78 -5.06 -8.38
C GLU A 164 14.21 -4.09 -7.34
N GLU A 165 13.53 -3.04 -7.79
CA GLU A 165 12.85 -2.08 -6.92
C GLU A 165 11.70 -2.74 -6.17
N THR A 166 11.61 -2.44 -4.87
CA THR A 166 10.58 -2.99 -3.98
C THR A 166 9.20 -2.39 -4.27
N LEU A 167 8.18 -3.24 -4.31
CA LEU A 167 6.78 -2.89 -4.41
C LEU A 167 6.13 -3.00 -3.02
N VAL A 168 5.51 -1.91 -2.56
CA VAL A 168 4.78 -1.82 -1.29
C VAL A 168 3.43 -1.13 -1.49
N GLY A 169 2.45 -1.46 -0.67
CA GLY A 169 1.19 -0.72 -0.59
C GLY A 169 -0.06 -1.60 -0.72
N ALA A 170 -1.10 -1.22 0.04
CA ALA A 170 -2.44 -1.78 -0.08
C ALA A 170 -3.20 -1.36 -1.35
N SER A 171 -2.64 -0.41 -2.12
CA SER A 171 -3.32 0.30 -3.21
C SER A 171 -3.89 -0.63 -4.29
N GLY A 172 -3.18 -1.71 -4.66
CA GLY A 172 -3.67 -2.69 -5.63
C GLY A 172 -4.92 -3.46 -5.17
N ALA A 173 -5.00 -3.82 -3.90
CA ALA A 173 -6.18 -4.46 -3.33
C ALA A 173 -7.35 -3.47 -3.21
N ILE A 174 -7.07 -2.25 -2.73
CA ILE A 174 -8.05 -1.17 -2.61
C ILE A 174 -8.60 -0.79 -3.98
N ALA A 175 -7.76 -0.71 -5.02
CA ALA A 175 -8.18 -0.50 -6.40
C ALA A 175 -9.26 -1.49 -6.84
N GLY A 176 -9.09 -2.79 -6.50
CA GLY A 176 -10.09 -3.81 -6.73
C GLY A 176 -11.40 -3.55 -5.98
N VAL A 177 -11.32 -3.15 -4.71
CA VAL A 177 -12.48 -2.74 -3.89
C VAL A 177 -13.20 -1.54 -4.51
N LEU A 178 -12.48 -0.53 -4.96
CA LEU A 178 -13.05 0.65 -5.62
C LEU A 178 -13.70 0.30 -6.97
N GLY A 179 -13.10 -0.60 -7.74
CA GLY A 179 -13.70 -1.13 -8.96
C GLY A 179 -15.02 -1.87 -8.67
N ALA A 180 -15.03 -2.74 -7.66
CA ALA A 180 -16.25 -3.41 -7.21
C ALA A 180 -17.32 -2.41 -6.75
N TYR A 181 -16.92 -1.36 -6.02
CA TYR A 181 -17.81 -0.29 -5.61
C TYR A 181 -18.46 0.40 -6.81
N LEU A 182 -17.71 0.76 -7.86
CA LEU A 182 -18.28 1.40 -9.06
C LEU A 182 -19.28 0.51 -9.78
N VAL A 183 -19.03 -0.80 -9.83
CA VAL A 183 -19.95 -1.76 -10.45
C VAL A 183 -21.23 -1.91 -9.62
N MET A 184 -21.12 -1.95 -8.29
CA MET A 184 -22.27 -2.12 -7.39
C MET A 184 -23.08 -0.83 -7.23
N PHE A 185 -22.44 0.33 -7.30
CA PHE A 185 -23.03 1.64 -7.03
C PHE A 185 -22.71 2.68 -8.13
N PRO A 186 -23.06 2.43 -9.41
CA PRO A 186 -22.61 3.24 -10.55
C PRO A 186 -23.15 4.68 -10.54
N ARG A 187 -24.25 4.93 -9.82
CA ARG A 187 -24.87 6.26 -9.67
C ARG A 187 -24.60 6.89 -8.30
N ALA A 188 -23.74 6.30 -7.48
CA ALA A 188 -23.41 6.85 -6.17
C ALA A 188 -22.77 8.23 -6.30
N ARG A 189 -23.13 9.10 -5.35
CA ARG A 189 -22.50 10.39 -5.15
C ARG A 189 -21.79 10.37 -3.81
N VAL A 190 -20.56 10.85 -3.82
CA VAL A 190 -19.69 10.92 -2.66
C VAL A 190 -19.56 12.38 -2.27
N LEU A 191 -19.80 12.69 -1.00
CA LEU A 191 -19.47 13.99 -0.45
C LEU A 191 -17.96 14.08 -0.36
N SER A 192 -17.38 15.08 -0.99
CA SER A 192 -15.92 15.20 -1.05
C SER A 192 -15.47 16.65 -0.98
N LEU A 193 -14.29 16.88 -0.40
CA LEU A 193 -13.63 18.18 -0.39
C LEU A 193 -12.80 18.31 -1.67
N VAL A 194 -12.87 19.47 -2.31
CA VAL A 194 -12.16 19.75 -3.56
C VAL A 194 -11.06 20.79 -3.30
N PRO A 195 -9.79 20.40 -3.14
CA PRO A 195 -8.70 21.31 -2.76
C PRO A 195 -8.51 22.48 -3.75
N ILE A 196 -8.70 22.26 -5.05
CA ILE A 196 -8.57 23.32 -6.08
C ILE A 196 -9.62 24.43 -5.93
N PHE A 197 -10.74 24.14 -5.27
CA PHE A 197 -11.77 25.11 -4.93
C PHE A 197 -11.74 25.46 -3.44
N PHE A 198 -10.56 25.61 -2.84
CA PHE A 198 -10.40 25.93 -1.42
C PHE A 198 -11.14 24.96 -0.48
N PHE A 199 -11.10 23.66 -0.80
CA PHE A 199 -11.74 22.59 -0.01
C PHE A 199 -13.27 22.72 0.12
N ILE A 200 -13.95 23.34 -0.84
CA ILE A 200 -15.42 23.38 -0.84
C ILE A 200 -16.00 21.95 -0.87
N PRO A 201 -16.97 21.62 0.01
CA PRO A 201 -17.63 20.33 0.03
C PRO A 201 -18.61 20.22 -1.15
N MET A 202 -18.42 19.21 -1.99
CA MET A 202 -19.25 18.95 -3.16
C MET A 202 -19.67 17.48 -3.23
N ARG A 203 -20.87 17.22 -3.74
CA ARG A 203 -21.32 15.85 -4.04
C ARG A 203 -20.92 15.51 -5.46
N LEU A 204 -19.86 14.72 -5.61
CA LEU A 204 -19.33 14.33 -6.92
C LEU A 204 -19.74 12.89 -7.24
N PRO A 205 -19.89 12.54 -8.53
CA PRO A 205 -20.15 11.15 -8.90
C PRO A 205 -18.95 10.27 -8.54
N ALA A 206 -19.21 9.07 -8.04
CA ALA A 206 -18.16 8.18 -7.53
C ALA A 206 -17.04 7.93 -8.56
N TRP A 207 -17.37 7.72 -9.83
CA TRP A 207 -16.38 7.48 -10.88
C TRP A 207 -15.35 8.61 -11.02
N LEU A 208 -15.75 9.88 -10.78
CA LEU A 208 -14.84 11.02 -10.85
C LEU A 208 -13.90 11.03 -9.65
N VAL A 209 -14.44 10.77 -8.45
CA VAL A 209 -13.64 10.70 -7.22
C VAL A 209 -12.62 9.58 -7.32
N LEU A 210 -13.05 8.37 -7.70
CA LEU A 210 -12.18 7.21 -7.81
C LEU A 210 -11.18 7.37 -8.97
N GLY A 211 -11.61 7.88 -10.12
CA GLY A 211 -10.71 8.19 -11.24
C GLY A 211 -9.62 9.19 -10.85
N SER A 212 -9.95 10.21 -10.06
CA SER A 212 -8.96 11.18 -9.57
C SER A 212 -7.93 10.58 -8.61
N TRP A 213 -8.31 9.53 -7.87
CA TRP A 213 -7.42 8.81 -6.97
C TRP A 213 -6.46 7.91 -7.75
N PHE A 214 -6.97 7.18 -8.74
CA PHE A 214 -6.14 6.32 -9.61
C PHE A 214 -5.03 7.09 -10.35
N LEU A 215 -5.27 8.35 -10.70
CA LEU A 215 -4.26 9.19 -11.36
C LEU A 215 -3.12 9.63 -10.42
N LEU A 216 -3.24 9.41 -9.11
CA LEU A 216 -2.28 9.86 -8.09
C LEU A 216 -1.56 8.71 -7.38
N GLN A 217 -2.01 7.47 -7.59
CA GLN A 217 -1.34 6.26 -7.10
C GLN A 217 -0.20 5.90 -8.05
#